data_AF-Q3I3A7-F1
#
_entry.id   AF-Q3I3A7-F1
#
_cell.length_a   1.000
_cell.length_b   1.000
_cell.length_c   1.000
_cell.angle_alpha   90.00
_cell.angle_beta   90.00
_cell.angle_gamma   90.00
#
_symmetry.space_group_name_H-M   'P 1'
#
loop_
_entity.id
_entity.type
_entity.pdbx_description
1 polymer ?
#
loop_
_entity_poly.entity_id
_entity_poly.type
_entity_poly.pdbx_seq_one_letter_code
_entity_poly.pdbx_strand_id
1 'polypeptide(L)'
;LAGSAGNAIVENHCPFTVFLWSVGGSIGPKHVLKQGGVYSEKIHRDPQSGGIAIKITRVDDGIFNNSPQTNFAYSLTDTRVFYDLSDVFGDPFSGSKVLLDPSDPNCADICWPNGIPP
;
A
#
# COMPACT_ATOMS: atom_id res chain seq x y z
N LEU A 1 13.50 11.40 -21.67
CA LEU A 1 12.03 11.24 -21.56
C LEU A 1 11.77 10.44 -20.29
N ALA A 2 11.36 11.09 -19.21
CA ALA A 2 10.96 10.38 -18.00
C ALA A 2 9.61 9.72 -18.30
N GLY A 3 9.59 8.40 -18.46
CA GLY A 3 8.33 7.65 -18.54
C GLY A 3 7.55 7.90 -17.25
N SER A 4 6.25 8.16 -17.36
CA SER A 4 5.38 8.23 -16.18
C SER A 4 5.47 6.87 -15.48
N ALA A 5 5.91 6.85 -14.22
CA ALA A 5 6.14 5.64 -13.43
C ALA A 5 4.86 4.82 -13.12
N GLY A 6 3.72 5.21 -13.68
CA GLY A 6 2.42 4.62 -13.40
C GLY A 6 1.81 5.14 -12.10
N ASN A 7 0.84 4.37 -11.60
CA ASN A 7 0.12 4.67 -10.36
C ASN A 7 0.28 3.52 -9.37
N ALA A 8 0.33 3.86 -8.08
CA ALA A 8 0.09 2.91 -7.00
C ALA A 8 -1.43 2.84 -6.77
N ILE A 9 -1.97 1.63 -6.73
CA ILE A 9 -3.43 1.39 -6.65
C ILE A 9 -3.70 0.43 -5.48
N VAL A 10 -4.70 0.74 -4.68
CA VAL A 10 -5.23 -0.16 -3.64
C VAL A 10 -6.70 -0.41 -3.93
N GLU A 11 -7.05 -1.67 -4.12
CA GLU A 11 -8.43 -2.11 -4.33
C GLU A 11 -8.92 -2.93 -3.13
N ASN A 12 -10.02 -2.52 -2.53
CA ASN A 12 -10.61 -3.25 -1.42
C ASN A 12 -11.65 -4.26 -1.91
N HIS A 13 -11.23 -5.52 -2.08
CA HIS A 13 -12.12 -6.64 -2.40
C HIS A 13 -12.72 -7.32 -1.15
N CYS A 14 -12.38 -6.86 0.06
CA CYS A 14 -12.87 -7.44 1.31
C CYS A 14 -14.31 -7.01 1.61
N PRO A 15 -15.08 -7.79 2.39
CA PRO A 15 -16.45 -7.43 2.80
C PRO A 15 -16.49 -6.40 3.95
N PHE A 16 -15.36 -5.79 4.30
CA PHE A 16 -15.23 -4.80 5.37
C PHE A 16 -14.52 -3.54 4.88
N THR A 17 -14.73 -2.44 5.59
CA THR A 17 -14.07 -1.16 5.28
C THR A 17 -12.61 -1.19 5.71
N VAL A 18 -11.73 -0.58 4.92
CA VAL A 18 -10.33 -0.32 5.27
C VAL A 18 -10.06 1.18 5.23
N PHE A 19 -9.07 1.60 6.01
CA PHE A 19 -8.63 2.98 6.12
C PHE A 19 -7.18 3.04 5.65
N LEU A 20 -6.83 4.04 4.86
CA LEU A 20 -5.46 4.18 4.39
C LEU A 20 -4.97 5.62 4.33
N TRP A 21 -3.64 5.74 4.38
CA TRP A 21 -2.90 7.00 4.28
C TRP A 21 -1.67 6.77 3.41
N SER A 22 -1.40 7.69 2.49
CA SER A 22 -0.12 7.79 1.80
C SER A 22 0.88 8.51 2.72
N VAL A 23 1.97 7.85 3.08
CA VAL A 23 2.93 8.36 4.08
C VAL A 23 4.33 8.44 3.50
N GLY A 24 4.85 9.65 3.39
CA GLY A 24 6.25 9.96 3.04
C GLY A 24 6.92 10.75 4.17
N GLY A 25 7.48 11.92 3.84
CA GLY A 25 7.95 12.89 4.83
C GLY A 25 6.83 13.51 5.68
N SER A 26 5.59 13.39 5.21
CA SER A 26 4.38 13.75 5.94
C SER A 26 3.29 12.70 5.75
N ILE A 27 2.27 12.74 6.61
CA ILE A 27 1.10 11.87 6.52
C ILE A 27 0.05 12.57 5.65
N GLY A 28 -0.34 11.92 4.55
CA GLY A 28 -1.42 12.38 3.68
C GLY A 28 -2.81 12.31 4.33
N PRO A 29 -3.87 12.74 3.62
CA PRO A 29 -5.23 12.66 4.14
C PRO A 29 -5.68 11.21 4.35
N LYS A 30 -6.65 11.01 5.25
CA LYS A 30 -7.32 9.72 5.45
C LYS A 30 -8.20 9.38 4.25
N HIS A 31 -8.07 8.16 3.74
CA HIS A 31 -8.97 7.58 2.76
C HIS A 31 -9.74 6.41 3.35
N VAL A 32 -11.04 6.33 3.04
CA VAL A 32 -11.95 5.28 3.53
C VAL A 32 -12.42 4.46 2.34
N LEU A 33 -12.03 3.19 2.29
CA LEU A 33 -12.37 2.29 1.20
C LEU A 33 -13.35 1.24 1.72
N LYS A 34 -14.63 1.40 1.36
CA LYS A 34 -15.64 0.34 1.52
C LYS A 34 -15.34 -0.82 0.55
N GLN A 35 -16.10 -1.91 0.66
CA GLN A 35 -16.05 -3.01 -0.32
C GLN A 35 -16.21 -2.46 -1.75
N GLY A 36 -15.31 -2.87 -2.65
CA GLY A 36 -15.21 -2.40 -4.03
C GLY A 36 -14.57 -1.01 -4.18
N GLY A 37 -14.14 -0.37 -3.09
CA GLY A 37 -13.49 0.93 -3.11
C GLY A 37 -12.08 0.86 -3.67
N VAL A 38 -11.65 1.94 -4.35
CA VAL A 38 -10.34 2.05 -4.98
C VAL A 38 -9.67 3.35 -4.55
N TYR A 39 -8.38 3.25 -4.19
CA TYR A 39 -7.47 4.38 -4.04
C TYR A 39 -6.43 4.33 -5.15
N SER A 40 -6.02 5.49 -5.66
CA SER A 40 -4.93 5.58 -6.62
C SER A 40 -4.16 6.88 -6.43
N GLU A 41 -2.83 6.78 -6.50
CA GLU A 41 -1.94 7.94 -6.60
C GLU A 41 -0.87 7.70 -7.67
N LYS A 42 -0.36 8.79 -8.24
CA LYS A 42 0.80 8.69 -9.14
C LYS A 42 2.01 8.24 -8.34
N ILE A 43 2.78 7.29 -8.87
CA ILE A 43 4.06 6.92 -8.27
C ILE A 43 4.99 8.13 -8.36
N HIS A 44 5.48 8.57 -7.20
CA HIS A 44 6.33 9.73 -7.07
C HIS A 44 7.42 9.52 -6.01
N ARG A 45 8.46 10.34 -6.04
CA ARG A 45 9.50 10.35 -5.02
C ARG A 45 9.17 11.38 -3.96
N ASP A 46 9.10 10.97 -2.71
CA ASP A 46 9.10 11.90 -1.58
C ASP A 46 10.53 12.41 -1.32
N PRO A 47 10.77 13.73 -1.24
CA PRO A 47 12.11 14.28 -1.09
C PRO A 47 12.71 14.07 0.30
N GLN A 48 11.91 13.83 1.34
CA GLN A 48 12.35 13.68 2.73
C GLN A 48 12.59 12.21 3.10
N SER A 49 11.65 11.32 2.79
CA SER A 49 11.75 9.88 3.08
C SER A 49 12.39 9.07 1.94
N GLY A 50 12.41 9.60 0.72
CA GLY A 50 12.92 8.91 -0.47
C GLY A 50 11.95 7.91 -1.11
N GLY A 51 10.83 7.61 -0.44
CA GLY A 51 9.78 6.69 -0.88
C GLY A 51 8.47 6.93 -0.12
N ILE A 52 7.44 6.19 -0.49
CA ILE A 52 6.09 6.30 0.08
C ILE A 52 5.69 4.95 0.65
N ALA A 53 5.01 4.96 1.79
CA ALA A 53 4.28 3.82 2.33
C ALA A 53 2.79 4.14 2.38
N ILE A 54 2.00 3.44 1.57
CA ILE A 54 0.54 3.43 1.70
C ILE A 54 0.22 2.49 2.85
N LYS A 55 -0.11 3.07 4.00
CA LYS A 55 -0.44 2.33 5.23
C LYS A 55 -1.92 2.03 5.26
N ILE A 56 -2.28 0.77 5.45
CA ILE A 56 -3.66 0.28 5.38
C ILE A 56 -4.01 -0.43 6.68
N THR A 57 -5.13 -0.03 7.30
CA THR A 57 -5.62 -0.59 8.56
C THR A 57 -7.11 -0.95 8.46
N ARG A 58 -7.56 -1.86 9.34
CA ARG A 58 -9.00 -2.16 9.53
C ARG A 58 -9.65 -1.33 10.63
N VAL A 59 -8.84 -0.69 11.46
CA VAL A 59 -9.29 0.19 12.54
C VAL A 59 -9.18 1.63 12.04
N ASP A 60 -10.25 2.40 12.24
CA ASP A 60 -10.23 3.83 11.90
C ASP A 60 -9.14 4.54 12.71
N ASP A 61 -8.40 5.44 12.05
CA ASP A 61 -7.22 6.11 12.62
C ASP A 61 -6.16 5.14 13.19
N GLY A 62 -6.12 3.90 12.66
CA GLY A 62 -5.27 2.80 13.14
C GLY A 62 -3.76 3.10 13.12
N ILE A 63 -3.31 3.97 12.22
CA ILE A 63 -1.89 4.39 12.14
C ILE A 63 -1.44 5.23 13.34
N PHE A 64 -2.38 5.71 14.18
CA PHE A 64 -2.11 6.55 15.35
C PHE A 64 -2.25 5.83 16.69
N ASN A 65 -2.67 4.55 16.69
CA ASN A 65 -2.98 3.81 17.92
C ASN A 65 -2.36 2.40 17.97
N ASN A 66 -1.31 2.15 17.19
CA ASN A 66 -0.62 0.85 17.09
C ASN A 66 -1.55 -0.30 16.69
N SER A 67 -2.59 -0.04 15.89
CA SER A 67 -3.38 -1.11 15.29
C SER A 67 -2.57 -1.87 14.23
N PRO A 68 -2.89 -3.16 13.99
CA PRO A 68 -2.34 -3.91 12.87
C PRO A 68 -2.44 -3.16 11.54
N GLN A 69 -1.35 -3.17 10.79
CA GLN A 69 -1.11 -2.29 9.65
C GLN A 69 -0.35 -3.07 8.57
N THR A 70 -0.89 -3.09 7.36
CA THR A 70 -0.16 -3.52 6.16
C THR A 70 0.33 -2.29 5.41
N ASN A 71 1.60 -2.31 5.01
CA ASN A 71 2.24 -1.26 4.24
C ASN A 71 2.44 -1.76 2.82
N PHE A 72 1.85 -1.05 1.86
CA PHE A 72 2.30 -1.09 0.48
C PHE A 72 3.29 0.06 0.29
N ALA A 73 4.57 -0.27 0.28
CA ALA A 73 5.63 0.71 0.08
C ALA A 73 6.16 0.68 -1.35
N TYR A 74 6.55 1.86 -1.84
CA TYR A 74 7.25 2.01 -3.09
C TYR A 74 8.29 3.14 -3.04
N SER A 75 9.31 3.02 -3.87
CA SER A 75 10.27 4.09 -4.13
C SER A 75 10.54 4.23 -5.62
N LEU A 76 10.84 5.46 -6.04
CA LEU A 76 11.07 5.79 -7.44
C LEU A 76 12.50 6.31 -7.63
N THR A 77 13.22 5.67 -8.53
CA THR A 77 14.48 6.15 -9.12
C THR A 77 14.22 6.69 -10.53
N ASP A 78 15.22 7.25 -11.18
CA ASP A 78 15.08 7.78 -12.55
C ASP A 78 14.62 6.73 -13.58
N THR A 79 14.80 5.44 -13.29
CA THR A 79 14.55 4.36 -14.26
C THR A 79 13.72 3.19 -13.72
N ARG A 80 13.49 3.12 -12.40
CA ARG A 80 12.89 1.95 -11.76
C ARG A 80 11.99 2.33 -10.59
N VAL A 81 10.93 1.55 -10.44
CA VAL A 81 10.10 1.49 -9.23
C VAL A 81 10.54 0.26 -8.44
N PHE A 82 10.74 0.45 -7.14
CA PHE A 82 10.86 -0.66 -6.18
C PHE A 82 9.61 -0.67 -5.31
N TYR A 83 9.16 -1.84 -4.91
CA TYR A 83 7.97 -2.01 -4.10
C TYR A 83 8.13 -3.16 -3.11
N ASP A 84 7.40 -3.08 -1.99
CA ASP A 84 7.32 -4.13 -0.99
C ASP A 84 5.96 -4.15 -0.30
N LEU A 85 5.70 -5.27 0.37
CA LEU A 85 4.65 -5.40 1.38
C LEU A 85 5.29 -5.72 2.73
N SER A 86 4.80 -5.09 3.79
CA SER A 86 5.19 -5.41 5.17
C SER A 86 4.04 -5.20 6.14
N ASP A 87 3.96 -6.05 7.16
CA ASP A 87 3.04 -5.88 8.28
C ASP A 87 3.77 -5.33 9.51
N VAL A 88 3.10 -4.45 10.24
CA VAL A 88 3.54 -3.96 11.55
C VAL A 88 2.37 -3.97 12.52
N PHE A 89 2.69 -4.18 13.80
CA PHE A 89 1.72 -4.26 14.89
C PHE A 89 0.67 -5.40 14.75
N GLY A 90 0.95 -6.40 13.89
CA GLY A 90 0.13 -7.58 13.64
C GLY A 90 -0.34 -7.68 12.18
N ASP A 91 -1.16 -8.69 11.90
CA ASP A 91 -1.61 -9.03 10.54
C ASP A 91 -3.08 -8.62 10.31
N PRO A 92 -3.37 -7.38 9.83
CA PRO A 92 -4.75 -6.90 9.73
C PRO A 92 -5.61 -7.74 8.79
N PHE A 93 -5.00 -8.36 7.78
CA PHE A 93 -5.68 -9.14 6.76
C PHE A 93 -5.56 -10.65 6.95
N SER A 94 -5.14 -11.13 8.12
CA SER A 94 -5.14 -12.57 8.41
C SER A 94 -6.47 -13.23 8.05
N GLY A 95 -6.40 -14.28 7.22
CA GLY A 95 -7.54 -14.98 6.64
C GLY A 95 -8.10 -14.37 5.34
N SER A 96 -7.51 -13.29 4.81
CA SER A 96 -7.88 -12.62 3.55
C SER A 96 -6.64 -12.45 2.67
N LYS A 97 -6.69 -12.87 1.41
CA LYS A 97 -5.55 -12.73 0.48
C LYS A 97 -5.14 -11.26 0.33
N VAL A 98 -3.84 -10.99 0.43
CA VAL A 98 -3.21 -9.72 0.01
C VAL A 98 -2.34 -10.00 -1.21
N LEU A 99 -2.51 -9.21 -2.26
CA LEU A 99 -1.76 -9.33 -3.52
C LEU A 99 -1.28 -7.96 -3.95
N LEU A 100 0.02 -7.84 -4.19
CA LEU A 100 0.63 -6.75 -4.94
C LEU A 100 1.01 -7.31 -6.31
N ASP A 101 0.32 -6.84 -7.35
CA ASP A 101 0.46 -7.31 -8.72
C ASP A 101 0.92 -6.14 -9.62
N PRO A 102 2.20 -6.08 -10.00
CA PRO A 102 2.69 -5.08 -10.94
C PRO A 102 2.11 -5.30 -12.33
N SER A 103 1.68 -4.23 -13.00
CA SER A 103 1.18 -4.33 -14.39
C SER A 103 2.28 -4.69 -15.41
N ASP A 104 3.56 -4.51 -15.07
CA ASP A 104 4.69 -4.95 -15.89
C ASP A 104 4.93 -6.45 -15.65
N PRO A 105 4.75 -7.33 -16.66
CA PRO A 105 4.89 -8.77 -16.49
C PRO A 105 6.33 -9.22 -16.20
N ASN A 106 7.33 -8.33 -16.31
CA ASN A 106 8.71 -8.63 -15.94
C ASN A 106 8.98 -8.39 -14.44
N CYS A 107 8.04 -7.81 -13.72
CA CYS A 107 8.11 -7.57 -12.29
C CYS A 107 7.35 -8.68 -11.54
N ALA A 108 7.95 -9.19 -10.45
CA ALA A 108 7.35 -10.27 -9.66
C ALA A 108 6.20 -9.76 -8.78
N ASP A 109 5.16 -10.55 -8.64
CA ASP A 109 4.10 -10.29 -7.66
C ASP A 109 4.56 -10.58 -6.23
N ILE A 110 3.87 -9.98 -5.25
CA ILE A 110 3.97 -10.37 -3.84
C ILE A 110 2.59 -10.86 -3.42
N CYS A 111 2.48 -12.15 -3.14
CA CYS A 111 1.22 -12.80 -2.82
C CYS A 111 1.27 -13.39 -1.40
N TRP A 112 0.41 -12.89 -0.52
CA TRP A 112 0.16 -13.45 0.81
C TRP A 112 -1.21 -14.14 0.78
N PRO A 113 -1.27 -15.45 0.51
CA PRO A 113 -2.54 -16.14 0.27
C PRO A 113 -3.48 -16.11 1.48
N ASN A 114 -2.92 -16.08 2.69
CA ASN A 114 -3.66 -16.00 3.95
C ASN A 114 -3.61 -14.60 4.58
N GLY A 115 -3.11 -13.59 3.86
CA GLY A 115 -2.99 -12.21 4.37
C GLY A 115 -1.98 -12.03 5.49
N ILE A 116 -0.96 -12.90 5.52
CA ILE A 116 0.14 -12.89 6.48
C ILE A 116 1.44 -12.99 5.65
N PRO A 117 2.48 -12.19 5.96
CA PRO A 117 3.80 -12.34 5.35
C PRO A 117 4.34 -13.78 5.45
N PRO A 118 5.16 -14.24 4.48
CA PRO A 118 5.71 -15.60 4.47
C PRO A 118 6.69 -15.90 5.61
#